data_AF-A0A518XJD8-F1
#
_entry.id   AF-A0A518XJD8-F1
#
_cell.length_a   1.000
_cell.length_b   1.000
_cell.length_c   1.000
_cell.angle_alpha   90.00
_cell.angle_beta   90.00
_cell.angle_gamma   90.00
#
_symmetry.space_group_name_H-M   'P 1'
#
loop_
_entity.id
_entity.type
_entity.pdbx_description
1 polymer ?
#
loop_
_entity_poly.entity_id
_entity_poly.type
_entity_poly.pdbx_seq_one_letter_code
_entity_poly.pdbx_strand_id
1 'polypeptide(L)'
;MSPRDSVTSAPEKKTTRNRKNPTSDKERVRAYQARKRETHKEIKVFIRTEQKQALIRLCEEAGKTQAEMLEHLIEAETKKKGFS
;
A
#
# COMPACT_ATOMS: atom_id res chain seq x y z
N MET A 1 3.00 -56.23 -18.59
CA MET A 1 3.73 -55.19 -17.84
C MET A 1 4.64 -54.46 -18.83
N SER A 2 4.36 -53.20 -19.13
CA SER A 2 5.31 -52.32 -19.83
C SER A 2 5.66 -51.13 -18.91
N PRO A 3 6.96 -50.78 -18.76
CA PRO A 3 7.41 -49.83 -17.75
C PRO A 3 6.95 -48.39 -17.99
N ARG A 4 6.68 -47.69 -16.89
CA ARG A 4 6.42 -46.25 -16.82
C ARG A 4 7.73 -45.48 -16.95
N ASP A 5 8.04 -44.97 -18.12
CA ASP A 5 9.05 -43.92 -18.25
C ASP A 5 8.40 -42.56 -17.96
N SER A 6 8.17 -42.30 -16.67
CA SER A 6 7.89 -40.96 -16.16
C SER A 6 9.19 -40.15 -16.12
N VAL A 7 9.69 -39.75 -17.29
CA VAL A 7 10.70 -38.69 -17.38
C VAL A 7 9.97 -37.36 -17.32
N THR A 8 9.51 -36.99 -16.12
CA THR A 8 9.14 -35.59 -15.86
C THR A 8 10.45 -34.82 -15.73
N SER A 9 10.97 -34.33 -16.85
CA SER A 9 12.04 -33.34 -16.87
C SER A 9 11.54 -32.07 -16.19
N ALA A 10 11.56 -32.03 -14.86
CA ALA A 10 11.42 -30.79 -14.12
C ALA A 10 12.65 -29.94 -14.46
N PRO A 11 12.49 -28.73 -15.04
CA PRO A 11 13.64 -27.91 -15.36
C PRO A 11 14.39 -27.58 -14.06
N GLU A 12 15.67 -27.93 -14.03
CA GLU A 12 16.59 -27.61 -12.96
C GLU A 12 16.59 -26.09 -12.74
N LYS A 13 15.98 -25.68 -11.62
CA LYS A 13 15.72 -24.30 -11.21
C LYS A 13 14.79 -23.51 -12.15
N LYS A 14 13.50 -23.49 -11.81
CA LYS A 14 12.63 -22.32 -12.09
C LYS A 14 13.22 -21.09 -11.40
N THR A 15 14.22 -20.44 -11.99
CA THR A 15 14.59 -19.09 -11.61
C THR A 15 13.42 -18.21 -12.02
N THR A 16 12.69 -17.63 -11.07
CA THR A 16 11.75 -16.54 -11.40
C THR A 16 12.55 -15.49 -12.19
N ARG A 17 12.03 -15.06 -13.36
CA ARG A 17 12.77 -14.19 -14.31
C ARG A 17 13.40 -12.96 -13.65
N ASN A 18 12.82 -12.49 -12.54
CA ASN A 18 13.29 -11.34 -11.76
C ASN A 18 14.59 -11.52 -10.98
N ARG A 19 15.17 -12.73 -10.88
CA ARG A 19 16.41 -12.91 -10.12
C ARG A 19 17.68 -12.49 -10.89
N LYS A 20 17.61 -12.43 -12.23
CA LYS A 20 18.76 -12.04 -13.07
C LYS A 20 18.97 -10.52 -13.10
N ASN A 21 17.89 -9.74 -13.09
CA ASN A 21 17.89 -8.29 -12.99
C ASN A 21 16.89 -7.87 -11.90
N PRO A 22 17.30 -7.81 -10.63
CA PRO A 22 16.42 -7.31 -9.57
C PRO A 22 16.03 -5.86 -9.87
N THR A 23 14.75 -5.54 -9.70
CA THR A 23 14.28 -4.14 -9.76
C THR A 23 15.03 -3.33 -8.72
N SER A 24 15.49 -2.14 -9.10
CA SER A 24 16.16 -1.25 -8.18
C SER A 24 15.17 -0.73 -7.13
N ASP A 25 15.65 -0.38 -5.93
CA ASP A 25 14.77 0.14 -4.88
C ASP A 25 14.03 1.40 -5.33
N LYS A 26 14.66 2.23 -6.16
CA LYS A 26 14.02 3.41 -6.76
C LYS A 26 12.84 3.02 -7.65
N GLU A 27 12.98 2.01 -8.49
CA GLU A 27 11.90 1.53 -9.36
C GLU A 27 10.78 0.88 -8.55
N ARG A 28 11.11 0.13 -7.50
CA ARG A 28 10.12 -0.45 -6.58
C ARG A 28 9.29 0.62 -5.90
N VAL A 29 9.95 1.66 -5.38
CA VAL A 29 9.27 2.81 -4.74
C VAL A 29 8.37 3.53 -5.74
N ARG A 30 8.84 3.80 -6.97
CA ARG A 30 8.01 4.42 -8.02
C ARG A 30 6.80 3.55 -8.36
N ALA A 31 6.99 2.25 -8.55
CA ALA A 31 5.91 1.33 -8.86
C ALA A 31 4.88 1.25 -7.71
N TYR A 32 5.34 1.28 -6.46
CA TYR A 32 4.45 1.35 -5.29
C TYR A 32 3.64 2.65 -5.28
N GLN A 33 4.28 3.80 -5.49
CA GLN A 33 3.59 5.09 -5.56
C GLN A 33 2.60 5.16 -6.72
N ALA A 34 2.94 4.62 -7.89
CA ALA A 34 2.05 4.58 -9.05
C ALA A 34 0.75 3.82 -8.73
N ARG A 35 0.86 2.60 -8.18
CA ARG A 35 -0.31 1.83 -7.74
C ARG A 35 -1.14 2.54 -6.68
N LYS A 36 -0.48 3.23 -5.73
CA LYS A 36 -1.20 3.97 -4.67
C LYS A 36 -2.00 5.14 -5.23
N ARG A 37 -1.50 5.82 -6.28
CA ARG A 37 -2.18 6.94 -6.94
C ARG A 37 -3.40 6.56 -7.76
N GLU A 38 -3.53 5.29 -8.15
CA GLU A 38 -4.74 4.79 -8.84
C GLU A 38 -5.96 4.80 -7.92
N THR A 39 -5.76 4.58 -6.62
CA THR A 39 -6.83 4.46 -5.62
C THR A 39 -6.93 5.65 -4.68
N HIS A 40 -5.83 6.36 -4.44
CA HIS A 40 -5.77 7.49 -3.50
C HIS A 40 -5.27 8.76 -4.20
N LYS A 41 -5.85 9.91 -3.84
CA LYS A 41 -5.34 11.22 -4.27
C LYS A 41 -4.52 11.86 -3.15
N GLU A 42 -3.40 12.48 -3.52
CA GLU A 42 -2.52 13.17 -2.56
C GLU A 42 -3.15 14.49 -2.09
N ILE A 43 -3.09 14.76 -0.78
CA ILE A 43 -3.55 16.00 -0.16
C ILE A 43 -2.33 16.74 0.41
N LYS A 44 -2.08 17.96 -0.08
CA LYS A 44 -1.07 18.87 0.46
C LYS A 44 -1.76 20.05 1.12
N VAL A 45 -1.73 20.11 2.44
CA VAL A 45 -2.42 21.14 3.21
C VAL A 45 -1.53 21.70 4.32
N PHE A 46 -1.74 22.98 4.62
CA PHE A 46 -1.22 23.61 5.82
C PHE A 46 -2.38 23.78 6.80
N ILE A 47 -2.17 23.33 8.03
CA ILE A 47 -3.10 23.51 9.13
C ILE A 47 -2.39 24.20 10.28
N ARG A 48 -3.17 24.82 11.16
CA ARG A 48 -2.67 25.42 12.39
C ARG A 48 -1.93 24.37 13.25
N THR A 49 -0.89 24.82 13.94
CA THR A 49 0.06 23.96 14.67
C THR A 49 -0.62 23.12 15.74
N GLU A 50 -1.55 23.70 16.49
CA GLU A 50 -2.28 23.01 17.57
C GLU A 50 -3.11 21.84 17.03
N GLN A 51 -3.77 22.02 15.88
CA GLN A 51 -4.55 20.97 15.23
C GLN A 51 -3.64 19.86 14.72
N LYS A 52 -2.45 20.19 14.23
CA LYS A 52 -1.45 19.18 13.83
C LYS A 52 -0.98 18.35 15.03
N GLN A 53 -0.75 18.98 16.17
CA GLN A 53 -0.37 18.26 17.40
C GLN A 53 -1.50 17.35 17.89
N ALA A 54 -2.75 17.84 17.87
CA ALA A 54 -3.92 17.04 18.21
C ALA A 54 -4.08 15.85 17.26
N LEU A 55 -3.90 16.04 15.95
CA LEU A 55 -3.95 14.97 14.96
C LEU A 55 -2.91 13.89 15.25
N ILE A 56 -1.67 14.28 15.60
CA ILE A 56 -0.60 13.32 15.94
C ILE A 56 -0.99 12.48 17.17
N ARG A 57 -1.50 13.09 18.24
CA ARG A 57 -1.94 12.36 19.44
C ARG A 57 -3.07 11.38 19.12
N LEU A 58 -4.06 11.81 18.33
CA LEU A 58 -5.14 10.92 17.88
C LEU A 58 -4.60 9.74 17.06
N CYS A 59 -3.60 9.97 16.22
CA CYS A 59 -2.95 8.90 15.45
C CYS A 59 -2.25 7.89 16.36
N GLU A 60 -1.52 8.36 17.37
CA GLU A 60 -0.82 7.53 18.35
C GLU A 60 -1.80 6.69 19.18
N GLU A 61 -2.87 7.31 19.69
CA GLU A 61 -3.90 6.64 20.49
C GLU A 61 -4.67 5.58 19.69
N ALA A 62 -5.01 5.88 18.43
CA ALA A 62 -5.76 4.97 17.57
C ALA A 62 -4.88 3.94 16.85
N GLY A 63 -3.55 4.06 16.92
CA GLY A 63 -2.62 3.25 16.14
C GLY A 63 -2.76 3.42 14.62
N LYS A 64 -3.17 4.61 14.17
CA LYS A 64 -3.44 4.92 12.75
C LYS A 64 -2.40 5.86 12.18
N THR A 65 -2.16 5.78 10.88
CA THR A 65 -1.41 6.80 10.15
C THR A 65 -2.23 8.10 10.05
N GLN A 66 -1.55 9.22 9.80
CA GLN A 66 -2.21 10.52 9.60
C GLN A 66 -3.23 10.49 8.46
N ALA A 67 -2.94 9.75 7.38
CA ALA A 67 -3.84 9.61 6.25
C ALA A 67 -5.11 8.85 6.64
N GLU A 68 -4.98 7.70 7.32
CA GLU A 68 -6.13 6.90 7.78
C GLU A 68 -6.96 7.64 8.82
N MET A 69 -6.32 8.45 9.68
CA MET A 69 -7.04 9.29 10.63
C MET A 69 -7.83 10.39 9.90
N LEU A 70 -7.26 11.02 8.87
CA LEU A 70 -7.97 12.00 8.06
C LEU A 70 -9.15 11.37 7.31
N GLU A 71 -8.98 10.21 6.69
CA GLU A 71 -10.06 9.47 6.03
C GLU A 71 -11.18 9.15 7.02
N HIS A 72 -10.85 8.64 8.21
CA HIS A 72 -11.82 8.35 9.26
C HIS A 72 -12.59 9.60 9.73
N LEU A 73 -11.91 10.72 9.93
CA LEU A 73 -12.54 11.99 10.33
C LEU A 73 -13.48 12.50 9.23
N ILE A 74 -13.08 12.41 7.96
CA ILE A 74 -13.92 12.79 6.82
C ILE A 74 -15.15 11.90 6.74
N GLU A 75 -14.99 10.57 6.81
CA GLU A 75 -16.11 9.62 6.79
C GLU A 75 -17.10 9.84 7.93
N ALA A 76 -16.60 10.09 9.14
CA ALA A 76 -17.46 10.37 10.29
C ALA A 76 -18.27 11.65 10.07
N GLU A 77 -17.66 12.69 9.50
CA GLU A 77 -18.32 13.97 9.25
C GLU A 77 -19.29 13.90 8.07
N THR A 78 -18.97 13.16 7.00
CA THR A 78 -19.88 12.96 5.86
C THR A 78 -21.12 12.17 6.27
N LYS A 79 -20.96 11.13 7.08
CA LYS A 79 -22.08 10.37 7.66
C LYS A 79 -22.98 11.25 8.53
N LYS A 80 -22.39 12.08 9.40
CA LYS A 80 -23.17 13.01 10.26
C LYS A 80 -23.96 14.04 9.46
N LYS A 81 -23.40 14.52 8.35
CA LYS A 81 -24.03 15.54 7.49
C LYS A 81 -24.96 14.96 6.42
N GLY A 82 -25.05 13.64 6.32
CA GLY A 82 -25.91 12.97 5.34
C GLY A 82 -25.41 13.09 3.90
N PHE A 83 -24.11 13.27 3.68
CA PHE A 83 -23.51 13.26 2.34
C PHE A 83 -23.37 11.84 1.75
N SER A 84 -24.27 10.90 2.08
CA SER A 84 -24.19 9.51 1.61
C SER A 84 -24.54 9.38 0.14
#